data_AF-A0A9E1PLN8-F1
#
_entry.id   AF-A0A9E1PLN8-F1
#
_cell.length_a   1.000
_cell.length_b   1.000
_cell.length_c   1.000
_cell.angle_alpha   90.00
_cell.angle_beta   90.00
_cell.angle_gamma   90.00
#
_symmetry.space_group_name_H-M   'P 1'
#
loop_
_entity.id
_entity.type
_entity.pdbx_description
1 polymer ?
#
loop_
_entity_poly.entity_id
_entity_poly.type
_entity_poly.pdbx_seq_one_letter_code
_entity_poly.pdbx_strand_id
1 'polypeptide(L)'
;MDDAAWDNEMQYQTRSWARIAEIADLYGWEVVGEIHRVFYQIGTASMKDQDTILWGSRRANVNLAPIFDFWGVPPTTATRVRLAGLPPATEFIERLEFYREAIPETRAEYESVIRKLRATTGKVDRWDHYLENYDPELSETMKQRIDEIIASIK
;
A
#
# COMPACT_ATOMS: atom_id res chain seq x y z
N MET A 1 19.07 18.42 2.51
CA MET A 1 17.89 17.83 1.88
C MET A 1 16.84 18.90 1.89
N ASP A 2 16.26 19.26 0.75
CA ASP A 2 15.16 20.24 0.76
C ASP A 2 13.92 19.65 1.44
N ASP A 3 13.00 20.52 1.84
CA ASP A 3 11.81 20.13 2.60
C ASP A 3 10.91 19.16 1.82
N ALA A 4 10.88 19.26 0.48
CA ALA A 4 10.09 18.36 -0.37
C ALA A 4 10.69 16.95 -0.44
N ALA A 5 12.00 16.83 -0.53
CA ALA A 5 12.71 15.55 -0.46
C ALA A 5 12.51 14.92 0.93
N TRP A 6 12.55 15.70 2.01
CA TRP A 6 12.27 15.21 3.36
C TRP A 6 10.83 14.75 3.56
N ASP A 7 9.86 15.53 3.11
CA ASP A 7 8.45 15.13 3.18
C ASP A 7 8.16 13.87 2.36
N ASN A 8 8.82 13.70 1.21
CA ASN A 8 8.73 12.48 0.42
C ASN A 8 9.30 11.27 1.17
N GLU A 9 10.52 11.37 1.72
CA GLU A 9 11.15 10.29 2.51
C GLU A 9 10.29 9.88 3.71
N MET A 10 9.70 10.84 4.43
CA MET A 10 8.82 10.54 5.57
C MET A 10 7.51 9.86 5.16
N GLN A 11 6.96 10.22 3.99
CA GLN A 11 5.79 9.53 3.43
C GLN A 11 6.14 8.10 3.02
N TYR A 12 7.30 7.88 2.39
CA TYR A 12 7.79 6.54 2.06
C TYR A 12 7.99 5.68 3.30
N GLN A 13 8.54 6.24 4.39
CA GLN A 13 8.66 5.51 5.66
C GLN A 13 7.29 5.09 6.21
N THR A 14 6.30 5.98 6.15
CA THR A 14 4.94 5.68 6.62
C THR A 14 4.27 4.60 5.78
N ARG A 15 4.40 4.64 4.45
CA ARG A 15 3.86 3.62 3.53
C ARG A 15 4.57 2.28 3.69
N SER A 16 5.90 2.30 3.86
CA SER A 16 6.68 1.10 4.15
C SER A 16 6.24 0.46 5.47
N TRP A 17 5.99 1.27 6.51
CA TRP A 17 5.47 0.78 7.78
C TRP A 17 4.05 0.22 7.67
N ALA A 18 3.14 0.91 6.98
CA ALA A 18 1.77 0.44 6.77
C ALA A 18 1.74 -0.93 6.07
N ARG A 19 2.59 -1.12 5.05
CA ARG A 19 2.77 -2.41 4.39
C ARG A 19 3.24 -3.52 5.34
N ILE A 20 4.21 -3.23 6.20
CA ILE A 20 4.71 -4.21 7.17
C ILE A 20 3.61 -4.57 8.18
N ALA A 21 2.88 -3.58 8.67
CA ALA A 21 1.75 -3.79 9.57
C ALA A 21 0.64 -4.62 8.91
N GLU A 22 0.32 -4.38 7.63
CA GLU A 22 -0.64 -5.17 6.86
C GLU A 22 -0.21 -6.64 6.75
N ILE A 23 1.06 -6.90 6.41
CA ILE A 23 1.57 -8.28 6.37
C ILE A 23 1.51 -8.95 7.74
N ALA A 24 1.81 -8.22 8.82
CA ALA A 24 1.73 -8.73 10.18
C ALA A 24 0.29 -9.05 10.61
N ASP A 25 -0.67 -8.20 10.25
CA ASP A 25 -2.09 -8.37 10.57
C ASP A 25 -2.67 -9.59 9.83
N LEU A 26 -2.32 -9.76 8.54
CA LEU A 26 -2.83 -10.85 7.72
C LEU A 26 -2.13 -12.20 7.97
N TYR A 27 -0.81 -12.19 8.21
CA TYR A 27 0.00 -13.42 8.20
C TYR A 27 0.90 -13.60 9.43
N GLY A 28 0.88 -12.68 10.39
CA GLY A 28 1.62 -12.75 11.64
C GLY A 28 3.00 -12.05 11.60
N TRP A 29 3.44 -11.60 12.78
CA TRP A 29 4.75 -10.96 12.95
C TRP A 29 5.92 -11.91 12.68
N GLU A 30 5.71 -13.22 12.83
CA GLU A 30 6.67 -14.25 12.50
C GLU A 30 7.01 -14.21 11.00
N VAL A 31 6.00 -14.06 10.13
CA VAL A 31 6.21 -13.93 8.68
C VAL A 31 7.02 -12.67 8.38
N VAL A 32 6.71 -11.53 9.00
CA VAL A 32 7.51 -10.30 8.87
C VAL A 32 8.96 -10.53 9.28
N GLY A 33 9.19 -11.17 10.43
CA GLY A 33 10.53 -11.49 10.92
C GLY A 33 11.31 -12.36 9.95
N GLU A 34 10.65 -13.32 9.32
CA GLU A 34 11.24 -14.21 8.33
C GLU A 34 11.56 -13.50 7.01
N ILE A 35 10.72 -12.57 6.56
CA ILE A 35 11.02 -11.70 5.42
C ILE A 35 12.24 -10.82 5.73
N HIS A 36 12.28 -10.20 6.90
CA HIS A 36 13.41 -9.37 7.33
C HIS A 36 14.71 -10.18 7.50
N ARG A 37 14.62 -11.43 7.95
CA ARG A 37 15.77 -12.33 8.07
C ARG A 37 16.49 -12.48 6.73
N VAL A 38 15.75 -12.59 5.62
CA VAL A 38 16.34 -12.64 4.28
C VAL A 38 17.13 -11.37 3.99
N PHE A 39 16.63 -10.20 4.37
CA PHE A 39 17.32 -8.91 4.16
C PHE A 39 18.64 -8.84 4.95
N TYR A 40 18.64 -9.32 6.19
CA TYR A 40 19.84 -9.38 7.00
C TYR A 40 20.88 -10.37 6.46
N GLN A 41 20.45 -11.48 5.86
CA GLN A 41 21.34 -12.51 5.33
C GLN A 41 21.96 -12.13 3.98
N ILE A 42 21.22 -11.46 3.10
CA ILE A 42 21.69 -11.07 1.76
C ILE A 42 22.43 -9.73 1.78
N GLY A 43 22.15 -8.88 2.77
CA GLY A 43 22.67 -7.51 2.86
C GLY A 43 21.74 -6.51 2.14
N THR A 44 21.38 -5.43 2.84
CA THR A 44 20.34 -4.49 2.40
C THR A 44 20.78 -3.54 1.28
N ALA A 45 22.09 -3.34 1.09
CA ALA A 45 22.63 -2.37 0.13
C ALA A 45 22.35 -2.69 -1.35
N SER A 46 21.86 -3.90 -1.66
CA SER A 46 21.62 -4.37 -3.04
C SER A 46 20.16 -4.69 -3.33
N MET A 47 19.25 -4.57 -2.36
CA MET A 47 17.88 -5.04 -2.52
C MET A 47 16.98 -3.96 -3.11
N LYS A 48 16.45 -4.24 -4.30
CA LYS A 48 15.42 -3.41 -4.92
C LYS A 48 14.05 -3.84 -4.44
N ASP A 49 13.07 -2.95 -4.53
CA ASP A 49 11.68 -3.23 -4.18
C ASP A 49 11.13 -4.52 -4.79
N GLN A 50 11.47 -4.79 -6.05
CA GLN A 50 11.04 -6.00 -6.75
C GLN A 50 11.64 -7.28 -6.13
N ASP A 51 12.87 -7.21 -5.65
CA ASP A 51 13.51 -8.32 -4.94
C ASP A 51 12.79 -8.55 -3.61
N THR A 52 12.44 -7.47 -2.90
CA THR A 52 11.67 -7.56 -1.65
C THR A 52 10.30 -8.21 -1.86
N ILE A 53 9.57 -7.86 -2.93
CA ILE A 53 8.30 -8.52 -3.28
C ILE A 53 8.53 -10.01 -3.53
N LEU A 54 9.56 -10.36 -4.33
CA LEU A 54 9.83 -11.74 -4.69
C LEU A 54 10.23 -12.61 -3.49
N TRP A 55 11.23 -12.16 -2.73
CA TRP A 55 11.74 -12.89 -1.58
C TRP A 55 10.72 -12.94 -0.44
N GLY A 56 10.02 -11.82 -0.21
CA GLY A 56 8.97 -11.75 0.79
C GLY A 56 7.85 -12.74 0.49
N SER A 57 7.36 -12.75 -0.75
CA SER A 57 6.30 -13.67 -1.19
C SER A 57 6.71 -15.13 -1.07
N ARG A 58 7.93 -15.47 -1.50
CA ARG A 58 8.47 -16.84 -1.39
C ARG A 58 8.59 -17.29 0.06
N ARG A 59 9.03 -16.40 0.95
CA ARG A 59 9.21 -16.75 2.37
C ARG A 59 7.89 -16.88 3.10
N ALA A 60 6.92 -16.02 2.78
CA ALA A 60 5.57 -16.09 3.30
C ALA A 60 4.75 -17.22 2.68
N ASN A 61 5.23 -17.82 1.56
CA ASN A 61 4.51 -18.80 0.76
C ASN A 61 3.13 -18.31 0.29
N VAL A 62 3.04 -17.02 -0.03
CA VAL A 62 1.85 -16.33 -0.54
C VAL A 62 2.31 -15.21 -1.47
N ASN A 63 1.56 -14.91 -2.53
CA ASN A 63 1.85 -13.85 -3.46
C ASN A 63 1.53 -12.48 -2.83
N LEU A 64 2.54 -11.81 -2.25
CA LEU A 64 2.39 -10.52 -1.58
C LEU A 64 2.33 -9.32 -2.54
N ALA A 65 2.50 -9.54 -3.85
CA ALA A 65 2.49 -8.49 -4.86
C ALA A 65 1.31 -7.51 -4.75
N PRO A 66 0.05 -7.94 -4.51
CA PRO A 66 -1.09 -7.04 -4.34
C PRO A 66 -0.97 -6.09 -3.14
N ILE A 67 -0.41 -6.55 -2.02
CA ILE A 67 -0.19 -5.73 -0.81
C ILE A 67 0.86 -4.65 -1.09
N PHE A 68 1.95 -5.02 -1.75
CA PHE A 68 2.98 -4.06 -2.15
C PHE A 68 2.45 -3.03 -3.15
N ASP A 69 1.64 -3.48 -4.10
CA ASP A 69 1.02 -2.61 -5.10
C ASP A 69 0.14 -1.54 -4.43
N PHE A 70 -0.77 -1.97 -3.54
CA PHE A 70 -1.65 -1.07 -2.80
C PHE A 70 -0.88 -0.02 -1.97
N TRP A 71 0.21 -0.43 -1.32
CA TRP A 71 1.06 0.47 -0.52
C TRP A 71 2.12 1.23 -1.32
N GLY A 72 1.94 1.34 -2.65
CA GLY A 72 2.70 2.25 -3.50
C GLY A 72 3.98 1.68 -4.10
N VAL A 73 4.14 0.35 -4.11
CA VAL A 73 5.28 -0.35 -4.71
C VAL A 73 4.76 -1.39 -5.72
N PRO A 74 4.37 -0.95 -6.93
CA PRO A 74 3.77 -1.84 -7.91
C PRO A 74 4.77 -2.90 -8.40
N PRO A 75 4.35 -4.17 -8.50
CA PRO A 75 5.18 -5.23 -9.08
C PRO A 75 5.27 -5.06 -10.60
N THR A 76 6.48 -5.23 -11.14
CA THR A 76 6.69 -5.29 -12.59
C THR A 76 6.04 -6.54 -13.20
N THR A 77 5.81 -6.55 -14.51
CA THR A 77 5.34 -7.73 -15.24
C THR A 77 6.22 -8.96 -14.97
N ALA A 78 7.54 -8.79 -14.94
CA ALA A 78 8.49 -9.87 -14.65
C ALA A 78 8.31 -10.43 -13.22
N THR A 79 8.06 -9.56 -12.24
CA THR A 79 7.77 -9.95 -10.86
C THR A 79 6.46 -10.73 -10.77
N ARG A 80 5.39 -10.25 -11.42
CA ARG A 80 4.08 -10.93 -11.44
C ARG A 80 4.19 -12.35 -12.00
N VAL A 81 4.86 -12.53 -13.15
CA VAL A 81 5.08 -13.85 -13.77
C VAL A 81 5.81 -14.81 -12.83
N ARG A 82 6.82 -14.33 -12.10
CA ARG A 82 7.60 -15.16 -11.17
C ARG A 82 6.82 -15.58 -9.91
N LEU A 83 5.72 -14.91 -9.60
CA LEU A 83 4.89 -15.15 -8.42
C LEU A 83 3.57 -15.85 -8.73
N ALA A 84 3.23 -16.03 -10.02
CA ALA A 84 1.96 -16.62 -10.46
C ALA A 84 1.70 -18.04 -9.92
N GLY A 85 2.73 -18.77 -9.48
CA GLY A 85 2.59 -20.10 -8.89
C GLY A 85 2.41 -20.13 -7.37
N LEU A 86 2.48 -18.99 -6.69
CA LEU A 86 2.24 -18.91 -5.24
C LEU A 86 0.74 -18.74 -4.94
N PRO A 87 0.26 -19.21 -3.77
CA PRO A 87 -1.09 -18.94 -3.31
C PRO A 87 -1.41 -17.43 -3.36
N PRO A 88 -2.61 -17.02 -3.81
CA PRO A 88 -3.01 -15.61 -3.80
C PRO A 88 -3.23 -15.08 -2.37
N ALA A 89 -3.05 -13.78 -2.18
CA ALA A 89 -3.31 -13.07 -0.93
C ALA A 89 -4.81 -12.80 -0.71
N THR A 90 -5.63 -13.86 -0.66
CA THR A 90 -7.10 -13.77 -0.60
C THR A 90 -7.63 -13.03 0.63
N GLU A 91 -6.92 -13.13 1.75
CA GLU A 91 -7.23 -12.48 3.02
C GLU A 91 -7.18 -10.96 2.91
N PHE A 92 -6.43 -10.43 1.94
CA PHE A 92 -6.34 -8.98 1.70
C PHE A 92 -7.55 -8.42 0.94
N ILE A 93 -8.40 -9.25 0.33
CA ILE A 93 -9.55 -8.79 -0.47
C ILE A 93 -10.53 -8.00 0.41
N GLU A 94 -10.87 -8.50 1.60
CA GLU A 94 -11.80 -7.81 2.52
C GLU A 94 -11.29 -6.41 2.90
N ARG A 95 -9.97 -6.28 3.12
CA ARG A 95 -9.34 -4.98 3.41
C ARG A 95 -9.41 -4.03 2.22
N LEU A 96 -9.19 -4.53 1.01
CA LEU A 96 -9.30 -3.74 -0.22
C LEU A 96 -10.75 -3.27 -0.46
N GLU A 97 -11.73 -4.16 -0.25
CA GLU A 97 -13.16 -3.82 -0.35
C GLU A 97 -13.54 -2.74 0.65
N PHE A 98 -13.08 -2.85 1.91
CA PHE A 98 -13.26 -1.79 2.91
C PHE A 98 -12.69 -0.43 2.45
N TYR A 99 -11.45 -0.41 1.94
CA TYR A 99 -10.85 0.83 1.45
C TYR A 99 -11.59 1.39 0.24
N ARG A 100 -12.08 0.53 -0.65
CA ARG A 100 -12.86 0.91 -1.82
C ARG A 100 -14.17 1.58 -1.42
N GLU A 101 -14.89 1.02 -0.46
CA GLU A 101 -16.16 1.55 0.06
C GLU A 101 -15.97 2.85 0.85
N ALA A 102 -14.79 3.06 1.44
CA ALA A 102 -14.47 4.28 2.16
C ALA A 102 -14.16 5.48 1.24
N ILE A 103 -14.01 5.29 -0.08
CA ILE A 103 -13.77 6.37 -1.03
C ILE A 103 -15.06 7.19 -1.19
N PRO A 104 -15.04 8.50 -0.88
CA PRO A 104 -16.20 9.37 -1.04
C PRO A 104 -16.71 9.40 -2.48
N GLU A 105 -18.02 9.29 -2.69
CA GLU A 105 -18.62 9.31 -4.03
C GLU A 105 -19.08 10.72 -4.42
N THR A 106 -19.38 11.53 -3.41
CA THR A 106 -19.83 12.90 -3.60
C THR A 106 -18.86 13.90 -2.99
N ARG A 107 -18.89 15.14 -3.51
CA ARG A 107 -18.15 16.25 -2.93
C ARG A 107 -18.50 16.46 -1.44
N ALA A 108 -19.77 16.32 -1.07
CA ALA A 108 -20.21 16.51 0.31
C ALA A 108 -19.61 15.48 1.26
N GLU A 109 -19.59 14.21 0.86
CA GLU A 109 -18.93 13.14 1.62
C GLU A 109 -17.42 13.38 1.70
N TYR A 110 -16.79 13.79 0.60
CA TYR A 110 -15.38 14.11 0.55
C TYR A 110 -15.02 15.21 1.55
N GLU A 111 -15.73 16.34 1.51
CA GLU A 111 -15.52 17.44 2.44
C GLU A 111 -15.74 17.01 3.89
N SER A 112 -16.75 16.16 4.15
CA SER A 112 -17.00 15.59 5.49
C SER A 112 -15.83 14.76 5.99
N VAL A 113 -15.30 13.85 5.16
CA VAL A 113 -14.16 13.00 5.49
C VAL A 113 -12.90 13.82 5.75
N ILE A 114 -12.57 14.77 4.85
CA ILE A 114 -11.36 15.60 5.01
C ILE A 114 -11.46 16.50 6.25
N ARG A 115 -12.64 17.09 6.54
CA ARG A 115 -12.83 17.88 7.78
C ARG A 115 -12.66 17.02 9.04
N LYS A 116 -13.13 15.78 9.03
CA LYS A 116 -12.92 14.84 10.14
C LYS A 116 -11.43 14.56 10.32
N LEU A 117 -10.70 14.24 9.25
CA LEU A 117 -9.26 13.98 9.29
C LEU A 117 -8.47 15.21 9.75
N ARG A 118 -8.83 16.40 9.27
CA ARG A 118 -8.25 17.67 9.69
C ARG A 118 -8.40 17.91 11.20
N ALA A 119 -9.52 17.51 11.79
CA ALA A 119 -9.77 17.68 13.22
C ALA A 119 -9.03 16.67 14.10
N THR A 120 -8.69 15.50 13.57
CA THR A 120 -8.12 14.39 14.36
C THR A 120 -6.66 14.11 14.06
N THR A 121 -6.07 14.74 13.04
CA THR A 121 -4.69 14.48 12.60
C THR A 121 -3.92 15.78 12.38
N GLY A 122 -2.59 15.71 12.43
CA GLY A 122 -1.72 16.86 12.11
C GLY A 122 -1.68 17.19 10.61
N LYS A 123 -0.89 18.21 10.23
CA LYS A 123 -0.72 18.70 8.84
C LYS A 123 -1.96 19.38 8.25
N VAL A 124 -2.47 20.40 8.94
CA VAL A 124 -3.64 21.21 8.54
C VAL A 124 -3.57 21.66 7.08
N ASP A 125 -2.43 22.21 6.64
CA ASP A 125 -2.26 22.73 5.28
C ASP A 125 -2.49 21.67 4.19
N ARG A 126 -2.16 20.40 4.46
CA ARG A 126 -2.43 19.28 3.54
C ARG A 126 -3.93 19.06 3.38
N TRP A 127 -4.66 19.10 4.49
CA TRP A 127 -6.10 18.89 4.48
C TRP A 127 -6.85 20.06 3.83
N ASP A 128 -6.37 21.29 4.05
CA ASP A 128 -6.91 22.48 3.39
C ASP A 128 -6.67 22.41 1.87
N HIS A 129 -5.48 22.00 1.43
CA HIS A 129 -5.20 21.73 0.01
C HIS A 129 -6.17 20.69 -0.58
N TYR A 130 -6.45 19.60 0.13
CA TYR A 130 -7.40 18.58 -0.34
C TYR A 130 -8.83 19.14 -0.46
N LEU A 131 -9.29 19.99 0.47
CA LEU A 131 -10.61 20.63 0.37
C LEU A 131 -10.72 21.56 -0.85
N GLU A 132 -9.64 22.28 -1.16
CA GLU A 132 -9.60 23.22 -2.29
C GLU A 132 -9.51 22.53 -3.65
N ASN A 133 -8.98 21.31 -3.70
CA ASN A 133 -8.66 20.57 -4.93
C ASN A 133 -9.46 19.26 -5.06
N TYR A 134 -10.76 19.31 -4.72
CA TYR A 134 -11.65 18.16 -4.97
C TYR A 134 -11.73 17.85 -6.47
N ASP A 135 -11.47 16.59 -6.81
CA ASP A 135 -11.58 16.06 -8.17
C ASP A 135 -12.41 14.76 -8.16
N PRO A 136 -13.61 14.76 -8.78
CA PRO A 136 -14.41 13.55 -8.89
C PRO A 136 -13.74 12.45 -9.74
N GLU A 137 -12.91 12.81 -10.73
CA GLU A 137 -12.21 11.83 -11.57
C GLU A 137 -11.15 11.05 -10.78
N LEU A 138 -10.54 11.71 -9.79
CA LEU A 138 -9.59 11.07 -8.88
C LEU A 138 -10.26 9.97 -8.05
N SER A 139 -11.49 10.19 -7.58
CA SER A 139 -12.23 9.21 -6.78
C SER A 139 -12.53 7.94 -7.58
N GLU A 140 -12.95 8.09 -8.83
CA GLU A 140 -13.15 6.97 -9.76
C GLU A 140 -11.83 6.26 -10.09
N THR A 141 -10.75 7.02 -10.31
CA THR A 141 -9.41 6.45 -10.54
C THR A 141 -8.94 5.61 -9.35
N MET A 142 -9.18 6.06 -8.11
CA MET A 142 -8.84 5.31 -6.90
C MET A 142 -9.63 4.00 -6.80
N LYS A 143 -10.94 4.04 -7.06
CA LYS A 143 -11.78 2.83 -7.08
C LYS A 143 -11.31 1.83 -8.13
N GLN A 144 -11.07 2.31 -9.36
CA GLN A 144 -10.55 1.49 -10.45
C GLN A 144 -9.21 0.84 -10.06
N ARG A 145 -8.31 1.60 -9.41
CA ARG A 145 -7.02 1.06 -8.99
C ARG A 145 -7.17 -0.08 -7.98
N ILE A 146 -8.09 0.05 -7.03
CA ILE A 146 -8.39 -1.03 -6.07
C ILE A 146 -9.01 -2.23 -6.79
N ASP A 147 -9.94 -2.01 -7.72
CA ASP A 147 -10.58 -3.07 -8.50
C ASP A 147 -9.56 -3.88 -9.32
N GLU A 148 -8.58 -3.22 -9.91
CA GLU A 148 -7.46 -3.88 -10.61
C GLU A 148 -6.60 -4.74 -9.68
N ILE A 149 -6.34 -4.25 -8.46
CA ILE A 149 -5.56 -5.01 -7.46
C ILE A 149 -6.36 -6.23 -7.00
N ILE A 150 -7.66 -6.08 -6.71
CA ILE A 150 -8.56 -7.19 -6.37
C ILE A 150 -8.59 -8.23 -7.50
N ALA A 151 -8.72 -7.78 -8.75
CA ALA A 151 -8.72 -8.65 -9.92
C ALA A 151 -7.40 -9.42 -10.08
N SER A 152 -6.28 -8.86 -9.61
CA SER A 152 -4.97 -9.54 -9.62
C SER A 152 -4.79 -10.62 -8.54
N ILE A 153 -5.69 -10.68 -7.56
CA ILE A 153 -5.71 -11.69 -6.50
C ILE A 153 -6.55 -12.92 -6.90
N LYS A 154 -7.56 -12.72 -7.76
CA LYS A 154 -8.51 -13.76 -8.22
C LYS A 154 -7.93 -14.56 -9.39
#